data_AF-A0A939FUS1-F1
#
_entry.id   AF-A0A939FUS1-F1
#
_cell.length_a   1.000
_cell.length_b   1.000
_cell.length_c   1.000
_cell.angle_alpha   90.00
_cell.angle_beta   90.00
_cell.angle_gamma   90.00
#
_symmetry.space_group_name_H-M   'P 1'
#
loop_
_entity.id
_entity.type
_entity.pdbx_description
1 polymer ?
#
loop_
_entity_poly.entity_id
_entity_poly.type
_entity_poly.pdbx_seq_one_letter_code
_entity_poly.pdbx_strand_id
1 'polypeptide(L)'
;MDLHSLLRTGFDGHPAADFDDILYGVYEDPRHRDRVLPLTALMNDEAASAMNRFLACVVLTTWAEPAGYEAVLRAAADSRNAPWYDVSVDRKFSVDSTFAQLADALGSGEELAEEKGNAQLRTEALRALVRIADTEYFEEKLEGALHGAALAALLPDIEETVLRGVRALGPGRRIRFDLATQLVDLACAIALVDAPRAIALAERVIAADPDHRVLVHATTVVARAEGEERRRLAGRLLAGGDEEIRRLVAEAVRAADHSEVREGETGTV
;
A
#
# COMPACT_ATOMS: atom_id res chain seq x y z
N MET A 1 -9.45 15.42 29.13
CA MET A 1 -9.90 15.48 27.72
C MET A 1 -10.79 14.27 27.50
N ASP A 2 -11.98 14.45 26.93
CA ASP A 2 -12.86 13.32 26.57
C ASP A 2 -12.18 12.52 25.44
N LEU A 3 -12.20 11.18 25.48
CA LEU A 3 -11.53 10.35 24.47
C LEU A 3 -12.06 10.65 23.06
N HIS A 4 -13.36 10.97 22.93
CA HIS A 4 -13.95 11.37 21.65
C HIS A 4 -13.46 12.72 21.13
N SER A 5 -12.98 13.61 22.00
CA SER A 5 -12.43 14.90 21.58
C SER A 5 -11.01 14.80 21.01
N LEU A 6 -10.27 13.71 21.29
CA LEU A 6 -8.90 13.51 20.80
C LEU A 6 -8.81 13.53 19.26
N LEU A 7 -9.85 13.01 18.60
CA LEU A 7 -9.92 12.88 17.14
C LEU A 7 -10.65 14.07 16.49
N ARG A 8 -10.94 15.15 17.23
CA ARG A 8 -11.71 16.31 16.75
C ARG A 8 -11.11 17.66 17.17
N THR A 9 -10.01 17.65 17.90
CA THR A 9 -9.41 18.85 18.49
C THR A 9 -7.93 18.85 18.15
N GLY A 10 -7.41 19.95 17.60
CA GLY A 10 -6.00 20.16 17.33
C GLY A 10 -5.17 20.25 18.61
N PHE A 11 -3.84 20.21 18.50
CA PHE A 11 -2.92 20.19 19.64
C PHE A 11 -2.96 21.46 20.51
N ASP A 12 -3.47 22.56 19.95
CA ASP A 12 -3.75 23.83 20.62
C ASP A 12 -5.05 23.84 21.46
N GLY A 13 -5.86 22.78 21.38
CA GLY A 13 -7.14 22.68 22.06
C GLY A 13 -8.32 23.28 21.29
N HIS A 14 -8.11 23.79 20.08
CA HIS A 14 -9.18 24.24 19.19
C HIS A 14 -9.73 23.08 18.36
N PRO A 15 -11.00 23.13 17.91
CA PRO A 15 -11.52 22.13 16.97
C PRO A 15 -10.64 22.05 15.73
N ALA A 16 -10.26 20.84 15.32
CA ALA A 16 -9.56 20.62 14.06
C ALA A 16 -10.53 20.88 12.89
N ALA A 17 -10.04 21.41 11.76
CA ALA A 17 -10.87 21.66 10.59
C ALA A 17 -11.29 20.33 9.95
N ASP A 18 -10.37 19.37 9.93
CA ASP A 18 -10.60 18.00 9.51
C ASP A 18 -9.71 17.00 10.30
N PHE A 19 -9.70 15.75 9.86
CA PHE A 19 -8.91 14.69 10.50
C PHE A 19 -7.43 14.76 10.11
N ASP A 20 -7.10 15.32 8.95
CA ASP A 20 -5.73 15.42 8.44
C ASP A 20 -4.90 16.38 9.29
N ASP A 21 -5.52 17.46 9.78
CA ASP A 21 -4.91 18.37 10.77
C ASP A 21 -4.37 17.62 12.01
N ILE A 22 -5.09 16.58 12.45
CA ILE A 22 -4.68 15.75 13.59
C ILE A 22 -3.61 14.76 13.15
N LEU A 23 -3.84 14.10 12.01
CA LEU A 23 -2.96 13.06 11.49
C LEU A 23 -1.55 13.59 11.22
N TYR A 24 -1.44 14.74 10.55
CA TYR A 24 -0.17 15.32 10.11
C TYR A 24 0.41 16.37 11.06
N GLY A 25 -0.34 16.88 12.04
CA GLY A 25 0.25 17.83 12.99
C GLY A 25 1.35 17.22 13.89
N VAL A 26 1.57 15.90 13.86
CA VAL A 26 2.73 15.22 14.48
C VAL A 26 4.08 15.78 14.02
N TYR A 27 4.17 16.21 12.76
CA TYR A 27 5.41 16.73 12.16
C TYR A 27 5.73 18.15 12.63
N GLU A 28 4.74 18.85 13.19
CA GLU A 28 4.85 20.27 13.55
C GLU A 28 4.83 20.47 15.08
N ASP A 29 4.14 19.60 15.81
CA ASP A 29 3.83 19.82 17.23
C ASP A 29 4.29 18.67 18.13
N PRO A 30 5.26 18.89 19.05
CA PRO A 30 5.72 17.86 19.98
C PRO A 30 4.65 17.39 20.98
N ARG A 31 3.54 18.12 21.14
CA ARG A 31 2.41 17.75 22.02
C ARG A 31 1.64 16.53 21.53
N HIS A 32 1.91 16.03 20.31
CA HIS A 32 1.37 14.74 19.87
C HIS A 32 1.71 13.60 20.85
N ARG A 33 2.87 13.67 21.51
CA ARG A 33 3.33 12.67 22.50
C ARG A 33 2.34 12.51 23.66
N ASP A 34 1.73 13.60 24.10
CA ASP A 34 0.75 13.59 25.20
C ASP A 34 -0.55 12.86 24.82
N ARG A 35 -0.79 12.65 23.51
CA ARG A 35 -1.97 11.96 22.99
C ARG A 35 -1.78 10.46 22.77
N VAL A 36 -0.54 9.96 22.76
CA VAL A 36 -0.26 8.54 22.46
C VAL A 36 -0.98 7.61 23.45
N LEU A 37 -0.88 7.87 24.76
CA LEU A 37 -1.55 7.04 25.77
C LEU A 37 -3.09 7.12 25.68
N PRO A 38 -3.72 8.31 25.61
CA PRO A 38 -5.16 8.42 25.41
C PRO A 38 -5.67 7.78 24.10
N LEU A 39 -4.95 7.93 22.99
CA LEU A 39 -5.30 7.30 21.71
C LEU A 39 -5.18 5.78 21.79
N THR A 40 -4.15 5.27 22.49
CA THR A 40 -4.00 3.84 22.74
C THR A 40 -5.16 3.29 23.58
N ALA A 41 -5.59 4.04 24.59
CA ALA A 41 -6.77 3.68 25.37
C ALA A 41 -8.05 3.67 24.49
N LEU A 42 -8.25 4.71 23.66
CA LEU A 42 -9.40 4.80 22.75
C LEU A 42 -9.44 3.66 21.73
N MET A 43 -8.30 3.29 21.12
CA MET A 43 -8.21 2.17 20.17
C MET A 43 -8.69 0.84 20.79
N ASN A 44 -8.42 0.65 22.08
CA ASN A 44 -8.73 -0.58 22.82
C ASN A 44 -10.06 -0.51 23.60
N ASP A 45 -10.79 0.60 23.57
CA ASP A 45 -12.04 0.76 24.29
C ASP A 45 -13.21 0.10 23.54
N GLU A 46 -13.73 -1.01 24.07
CA GLU A 46 -14.87 -1.73 23.49
C GLU A 46 -16.18 -0.93 23.54
N ALA A 47 -16.28 0.06 24.43
CA ALA A 47 -17.44 0.95 24.48
C ALA A 47 -17.38 2.06 23.42
N ALA A 48 -16.20 2.33 22.84
CA ALA A 48 -16.04 3.29 21.77
C ALA A 48 -16.55 2.72 20.43
N SER A 49 -17.03 3.59 19.54
CA SER A 49 -17.44 3.18 18.20
C SER A 49 -16.28 2.58 17.41
N ALA A 50 -16.56 1.60 16.56
CA ALA A 50 -15.55 0.97 15.69
C ALA A 50 -14.78 2.01 14.86
N MET A 51 -15.47 3.05 14.35
CA MET A 51 -14.85 4.17 13.64
C MET A 51 -13.84 4.92 14.51
N ASN A 52 -14.15 5.27 15.76
CA ASN A 52 -13.20 5.99 16.62
C ASN A 52 -11.99 5.12 16.96
N ARG A 53 -12.20 3.83 17.21
CA ARG A 53 -11.12 2.88 17.46
C ARG A 53 -10.19 2.75 16.26
N PHE A 54 -10.78 2.68 15.07
CA PHE A 54 -10.07 2.66 13.80
C PHE A 54 -9.26 3.92 13.55
N LEU A 55 -9.86 5.10 13.69
CA LEU A 55 -9.16 6.38 13.52
C LEU A 55 -8.01 6.52 14.52
N ALA A 56 -8.19 6.07 15.77
CA ALA A 56 -7.08 6.01 16.73
C ALA A 56 -5.95 5.08 16.27
N CYS A 57 -6.27 3.91 15.70
CA CYS A 57 -5.30 3.00 15.10
C CYS A 57 -4.56 3.66 13.92
N VAL A 58 -5.27 4.36 13.03
CA VAL A 58 -4.69 5.10 11.90
C VAL A 58 -3.71 6.16 12.41
N VAL A 59 -4.13 7.01 13.36
CA VAL A 59 -3.26 8.05 13.95
C VAL A 59 -2.00 7.44 14.56
N LEU A 60 -2.15 6.41 15.42
CA LEU A 60 -0.99 5.76 16.05
C LEU A 60 -0.06 5.12 15.02
N THR A 61 -0.60 4.56 13.94
CA THR A 61 0.19 3.96 12.85
C THR A 61 0.97 5.02 12.07
N THR A 62 0.32 6.11 11.66
CA THR A 62 0.97 7.23 10.96
C THR A 62 2.04 7.90 11.82
N TRP A 63 1.80 8.02 13.12
CA TRP A 63 2.77 8.59 14.06
C TRP A 63 3.90 7.62 14.42
N ALA A 64 3.95 6.44 13.81
CA ALA A 64 4.92 5.39 14.06
C ALA A 64 5.00 4.94 15.53
N GLU A 65 3.85 4.90 16.21
CA GLU A 65 3.73 4.40 17.57
C GLU A 65 3.58 2.87 17.56
N PRO A 66 4.31 2.13 18.43
CA PRO A 66 4.27 0.67 18.45
C PRO A 66 2.85 0.09 18.59
N ALA A 67 2.01 0.75 19.40
CA ALA A 67 0.62 0.33 19.60
C ALA A 67 -0.19 0.27 18.29
N GLY A 68 0.04 1.20 17.36
CA GLY A 68 -0.60 1.20 16.04
C GLY A 68 -0.13 0.02 15.18
N TYR A 69 1.19 -0.16 15.07
CA TYR A 69 1.76 -1.28 14.29
C TYR A 69 1.35 -2.65 14.83
N GLU A 70 1.36 -2.83 16.16
CA GLU A 70 0.90 -4.07 16.78
C GLU A 70 -0.59 -4.32 16.56
N ALA A 71 -1.41 -3.26 16.53
CA ALA A 71 -2.82 -3.39 16.19
C ALA A 71 -3.02 -3.84 14.74
N VAL A 72 -2.21 -3.31 13.79
CA VAL A 72 -2.20 -3.78 12.40
C VAL A 72 -1.81 -5.25 12.32
N LEU A 73 -0.75 -5.67 13.01
CA LEU A 73 -0.29 -7.06 13.06
C LEU A 73 -1.41 -8.01 13.56
N ARG A 74 -2.07 -7.65 14.66
CA ARG A 74 -3.18 -8.43 15.21
C ARG A 74 -4.37 -8.47 14.27
N ALA A 75 -4.73 -7.34 13.67
CA ALA A 75 -5.85 -7.26 12.73
C ALA A 75 -5.59 -8.12 11.48
N ALA A 76 -4.38 -8.06 10.91
CA ALA A 76 -4.04 -8.86 9.73
C ALA A 76 -4.01 -10.37 9.99
N ALA A 77 -3.71 -10.80 11.22
CA ALA A 77 -3.72 -12.21 11.60
C ALA A 77 -5.13 -12.85 11.58
N ASP A 78 -6.18 -12.06 11.75
CA ASP A 78 -7.58 -12.47 11.65
C ASP A 78 -8.44 -11.34 11.08
N SER A 79 -8.20 -11.05 9.78
CA SER A 79 -8.67 -9.84 9.10
C SER A 79 -10.15 -9.54 9.33
N ARG A 80 -11.01 -10.53 9.12
CA ARG A 80 -12.47 -10.39 9.18
C ARG A 80 -13.05 -10.24 10.58
N ASN A 81 -12.26 -10.54 11.60
CA ASN A 81 -12.64 -10.34 13.01
C ASN A 81 -11.92 -9.14 13.63
N ALA A 82 -11.21 -8.33 12.82
CA ALA A 82 -10.65 -7.09 13.30
C ALA A 82 -11.78 -6.20 13.88
N PRO A 83 -11.58 -5.52 15.02
CA PRO A 83 -12.66 -4.79 15.71
C PRO A 83 -13.27 -3.62 14.90
N TRP A 84 -12.63 -3.27 13.80
CA TRP A 84 -13.01 -2.20 12.88
C TRP A 84 -13.12 -2.69 11.44
N TYR A 85 -13.29 -4.00 11.20
CA TYR A 85 -13.60 -4.48 9.86
C TYR A 85 -14.92 -3.86 9.36
N ASP A 86 -15.01 -3.57 8.05
CA ASP A 86 -16.13 -2.92 7.35
C ASP A 86 -16.42 -1.45 7.77
N VAL A 87 -15.55 -0.78 8.54
CA VAL A 87 -15.77 0.64 8.90
C VAL A 87 -15.48 1.59 7.74
N SER A 88 -14.57 1.23 6.85
CA SER A 88 -14.28 1.91 5.59
C SER A 88 -14.71 1.03 4.44
N VAL A 89 -15.58 1.54 3.56
CA VAL A 89 -16.10 0.79 2.42
C VAL A 89 -15.75 1.52 1.13
N ASP A 90 -15.06 0.82 0.24
CA ASP A 90 -14.79 1.30 -1.11
C ASP A 90 -16.10 1.42 -1.90
N ARG A 91 -16.26 2.52 -2.63
CA ARG A 91 -17.49 2.81 -3.37
C ARG A 91 -17.63 2.00 -4.66
N LYS A 92 -16.52 1.66 -5.32
CA LYS A 92 -16.50 0.99 -6.62
C LYS A 92 -16.88 -0.49 -6.51
N PHE A 93 -16.33 -1.18 -5.53
CA PHE A 93 -16.50 -2.60 -5.30
C PHE A 93 -17.44 -2.91 -4.13
N SER A 94 -17.78 -1.92 -3.30
CA SER A 94 -18.62 -2.11 -2.10
C SER A 94 -18.05 -3.18 -1.17
N VAL A 95 -16.73 -3.14 -0.96
CA VAL A 95 -15.99 -4.03 -0.06
C VAL A 95 -15.25 -3.20 0.99
N ASP A 96 -14.87 -3.85 2.10
CA ASP A 96 -13.99 -3.25 3.10
C ASP A 96 -12.70 -2.70 2.44
N SER A 97 -12.34 -1.47 2.77
CA SER A 97 -11.06 -0.85 2.43
C SER A 97 -10.30 -0.38 3.68
N THR A 98 -10.64 -0.96 4.84
CA THR A 98 -10.03 -0.60 6.12
C THR A 98 -8.52 -0.88 6.11
N PHE A 99 -8.10 -2.00 5.53
CA PHE A 99 -6.68 -2.32 5.36
C PHE A 99 -5.97 -1.43 4.34
N ALA A 100 -6.67 -0.89 3.35
CA ALA A 100 -6.11 0.10 2.42
C ALA A 100 -5.65 1.36 3.18
N GLN A 101 -6.49 1.88 4.09
CA GLN A 101 -6.15 3.05 4.90
C GLN A 101 -4.99 2.77 5.88
N LEU A 102 -4.89 1.54 6.41
CA LEU A 102 -3.76 1.16 7.27
C LEU A 102 -2.45 1.04 6.47
N ALA A 103 -2.51 0.59 5.21
CA ALA A 103 -1.35 0.59 4.33
C ALA A 103 -0.87 2.02 4.06
N ASP A 104 -1.79 2.93 3.76
CA ASP A 104 -1.49 4.37 3.57
C ASP A 104 -0.86 4.98 4.84
N ALA A 105 -1.43 4.72 6.02
CA ALA A 105 -0.89 5.16 7.30
C ALA A 105 0.54 4.64 7.55
N LEU A 106 0.83 3.38 7.21
CA LEU A 106 2.19 2.82 7.27
C LEU A 106 3.11 3.51 6.27
N GLY A 107 2.63 3.82 5.05
CA GLY A 107 3.35 4.58 4.04
C GLY A 107 3.80 5.93 4.56
N SER A 108 2.86 6.75 5.05
CA SER A 108 3.13 8.10 5.54
C SER A 108 4.08 8.15 6.74
N GLY A 109 4.06 7.14 7.60
CA GLY A 109 4.85 7.10 8.84
C GLY A 109 6.31 6.66 8.70
N GLU A 110 6.88 6.53 7.50
CA GLU A 110 8.25 6.00 7.32
C GLU A 110 9.31 6.80 8.08
N GLU A 111 9.40 8.11 7.83
CA GLU A 111 10.43 8.96 8.44
C GLU A 111 10.35 8.94 9.98
N LEU A 112 9.13 9.03 10.52
CA LEU A 112 8.89 8.94 11.96
C LEU A 112 9.27 7.57 12.53
N ALA A 113 9.08 6.49 11.77
CA ALA A 113 9.48 5.15 12.20
C ALA A 113 10.99 5.03 12.32
N GLU A 114 11.76 5.67 11.44
CA GLU A 114 13.21 5.73 11.55
C GLU A 114 13.63 6.56 12.77
N GLU A 115 13.09 7.77 12.91
CA GLU A 115 13.38 8.68 14.02
C GLU A 115 13.09 8.06 15.40
N LYS A 116 11.97 7.33 15.50
CA LYS A 116 11.54 6.67 16.75
C LYS A 116 12.15 5.28 16.95
N GLY A 117 12.93 4.77 16.01
CA GLY A 117 13.53 3.44 16.09
C GLY A 117 12.54 2.28 15.91
N ASN A 118 11.40 2.53 15.27
CA ASN A 118 10.32 1.57 15.02
C ASN A 118 10.28 1.05 13.57
N ALA A 119 11.27 1.36 12.73
CA ALA A 119 11.33 0.96 11.32
C ALA A 119 11.18 -0.56 11.09
N GLN A 120 11.77 -1.38 11.97
CA GLN A 120 11.59 -2.84 11.88
C GLN A 120 10.14 -3.25 12.14
N LEU A 121 9.50 -2.67 13.16
CA LEU A 121 8.11 -2.98 13.49
C LEU A 121 7.15 -2.50 12.39
N ARG A 122 7.43 -1.36 11.75
CA ARG A 122 6.74 -0.91 10.52
C ARG A 122 6.85 -1.97 9.41
N THR A 123 8.06 -2.50 9.18
CA THR A 123 8.30 -3.52 8.16
C THR A 123 7.53 -4.81 8.46
N GLU A 124 7.44 -5.23 9.73
CA GLU A 124 6.60 -6.38 10.13
C GLU A 124 5.11 -6.11 9.88
N ALA A 125 4.62 -4.90 10.17
CA ALA A 125 3.24 -4.52 9.90
C ALA A 125 2.93 -4.53 8.39
N LEU A 126 3.81 -3.95 7.56
CA LEU A 126 3.71 -4.03 6.10
C LEU A 126 3.74 -5.48 5.60
N ARG A 127 4.62 -6.33 6.17
CA ARG A 127 4.65 -7.76 5.86
C ARG A 127 3.30 -8.42 6.10
N ALA A 128 2.66 -8.12 7.21
CA ALA A 128 1.36 -8.69 7.55
C ALA A 128 0.27 -8.25 6.56
N LEU A 129 0.28 -6.98 6.12
CA LEU A 129 -0.64 -6.49 5.08
C LEU A 129 -0.38 -7.14 3.71
N VAL A 130 0.88 -7.24 3.29
CA VAL A 130 1.25 -7.95 2.05
C VAL A 130 0.71 -9.38 2.09
N ARG A 131 0.90 -10.09 3.20
CA ARG A 131 0.47 -11.49 3.35
C ARG A 131 -1.04 -11.72 3.29
N ILE A 132 -1.87 -10.68 3.30
CA ILE A 132 -3.33 -10.81 3.14
C ILE A 132 -3.84 -10.15 1.86
N ALA A 133 -2.96 -9.57 1.03
CA ALA A 133 -3.31 -8.80 -0.16
C ALA A 133 -3.84 -9.64 -1.33
N ASP A 134 -3.92 -10.97 -1.21
CA ASP A 134 -4.69 -11.80 -2.15
C ASP A 134 -6.12 -12.09 -1.67
N THR A 135 -6.47 -11.65 -0.46
CA THR A 135 -7.76 -11.94 0.19
C THR A 135 -8.51 -10.71 0.68
N GLU A 136 -7.80 -9.62 0.97
CA GLU A 136 -8.37 -8.33 1.38
C GLU A 136 -8.04 -7.25 0.35
N TYR A 137 -8.88 -6.21 0.31
CA TYR A 137 -8.79 -5.13 -0.67
C TYR A 137 -7.97 -3.95 -0.14
N PHE A 138 -7.05 -3.45 -0.96
CA PHE A 138 -6.07 -2.42 -0.61
C PHE A 138 -6.11 -1.18 -1.51
N GLU A 139 -7.05 -1.12 -2.46
CA GLU A 139 -7.06 -0.07 -3.49
C GLU A 139 -5.68 -0.03 -4.20
N GLU A 140 -5.08 1.16 -4.32
CA GLU A 140 -3.71 1.39 -4.79
C GLU A 140 -2.72 1.72 -3.65
N LYS A 141 -3.20 1.73 -2.40
CA LYS A 141 -2.47 2.25 -1.24
C LYS A 141 -1.33 1.35 -0.78
N LEU A 142 -1.47 0.04 -0.95
CA LEU A 142 -0.42 -0.90 -0.54
C LEU A 142 0.83 -0.81 -1.42
N GLU A 143 0.69 -0.59 -2.73
CA GLU A 143 1.85 -0.32 -3.60
C GLU A 143 2.59 0.92 -3.12
N GLY A 144 1.86 2.01 -2.84
CA GLY A 144 2.43 3.29 -2.40
C GLY A 144 3.22 3.20 -1.09
N ALA A 145 2.88 2.27 -0.22
CA ALA A 145 3.57 2.07 1.06
C ALA A 145 4.85 1.20 0.96
N LEU A 146 5.11 0.58 -0.21
CA LEU A 146 6.22 -0.34 -0.43
C LEU A 146 7.39 0.34 -1.16
N HIS A 147 8.34 0.87 -0.40
CA HIS A 147 9.55 1.51 -0.93
C HIS A 147 10.80 1.17 -0.09
N GLY A 148 11.97 1.56 -0.62
CA GLY A 148 13.24 1.51 0.09
C GLY A 148 13.62 0.14 0.65
N ALA A 149 14.17 0.14 1.87
CA ALA A 149 14.63 -1.07 2.54
C ALA A 149 13.48 -2.03 2.89
N ALA A 150 12.30 -1.51 3.18
CA ALA A 150 11.12 -2.33 3.49
C ALA A 150 10.72 -3.17 2.27
N LEU A 151 10.59 -2.57 1.08
CA LEU A 151 10.28 -3.30 -0.16
C LEU A 151 11.28 -4.44 -0.41
N ALA A 152 12.58 -4.16 -0.30
CA ALA A 152 13.62 -5.18 -0.50
C ALA A 152 13.48 -6.35 0.49
N ALA A 153 13.15 -6.07 1.76
CA ALA A 153 12.95 -7.07 2.80
C ALA A 153 11.66 -7.90 2.63
N LEU A 154 10.70 -7.40 1.84
CA LEU A 154 9.39 -8.02 1.64
C LEU A 154 9.26 -8.76 0.31
N LEU A 155 10.28 -8.74 -0.56
CA LEU A 155 10.24 -9.40 -1.87
C LEU A 155 9.71 -10.84 -1.82
N PRO A 156 10.16 -11.73 -0.91
CA PRO A 156 9.63 -13.10 -0.85
C PRO A 156 8.15 -13.16 -0.46
N ASP A 157 7.71 -12.32 0.47
CA ASP A 157 6.32 -12.26 0.92
C ASP A 157 5.39 -11.73 -0.18
N ILE A 158 5.84 -10.72 -0.95
CA ILE A 158 5.10 -10.19 -2.09
C ILE A 158 4.99 -11.26 -3.18
N GLU A 159 6.10 -11.92 -3.54
CA GLU A 159 6.09 -13.01 -4.52
C GLU A 159 5.13 -14.13 -4.12
N GLU A 160 5.21 -14.63 -2.88
CA GLU A 160 4.33 -15.68 -2.39
C GLU A 160 2.85 -15.28 -2.48
N THR A 161 2.53 -14.05 -2.08
CA THR A 161 1.18 -13.50 -2.11
C THR A 161 0.66 -13.38 -3.54
N VAL A 162 1.45 -12.82 -4.46
CA VAL A 162 1.08 -12.71 -5.88
C VAL A 162 0.78 -14.10 -6.46
N LEU A 163 1.64 -15.09 -6.18
CA LEU A 163 1.43 -16.45 -6.67
C LEU A 163 0.19 -17.12 -6.07
N ARG A 164 -0.15 -16.84 -4.81
CA ARG A 164 -1.39 -17.32 -4.18
C ARG A 164 -2.62 -16.68 -4.81
N GLY A 165 -2.59 -15.36 -5.04
CA GLY A 165 -3.64 -14.63 -5.72
C GLY A 165 -3.86 -15.08 -7.16
N VAL A 166 -2.79 -15.34 -7.93
CA VAL A 166 -2.89 -15.90 -9.28
C VAL A 166 -3.60 -17.26 -9.28
N ARG A 167 -3.33 -18.11 -8.30
CA ARG A 167 -4.08 -19.38 -8.15
C ARG A 167 -5.56 -19.15 -7.81
N ALA A 168 -5.88 -18.07 -7.09
CA ALA A 168 -7.24 -17.71 -6.73
C ALA A 168 -8.07 -17.12 -7.89
N LEU A 169 -7.43 -16.54 -8.92
CA LEU A 169 -8.08 -16.08 -10.16
C LEU A 169 -8.63 -17.23 -11.04
N GLY A 170 -8.38 -18.50 -10.68
CA GLY A 170 -8.86 -19.66 -11.44
C GLY A 170 -10.39 -19.79 -11.51
N PRO A 171 -10.91 -20.60 -12.46
CA PRO A 171 -12.34 -20.74 -12.70
C PRO A 171 -13.16 -21.12 -11.45
N GLY A 172 -14.32 -20.48 -11.28
CA GLY A 172 -15.30 -20.82 -10.24
C GLY A 172 -15.04 -20.18 -8.87
N ARG A 173 -14.01 -19.35 -8.72
CA ARG A 173 -13.79 -18.54 -7.52
C ARG A 173 -14.57 -17.22 -7.62
N ARG A 174 -15.19 -16.81 -6.50
CA ARG A 174 -15.84 -15.50 -6.38
C ARG A 174 -14.91 -14.56 -5.64
N ILE A 175 -14.31 -13.63 -6.37
CA ILE A 175 -13.51 -12.54 -5.85
C ILE A 175 -14.41 -11.30 -5.81
N ARG A 176 -14.41 -10.58 -4.69
CA ARG A 176 -15.34 -9.45 -4.46
C ARG A 176 -14.82 -8.11 -4.99
N PHE A 177 -13.55 -8.06 -5.37
CA PHE A 177 -12.86 -6.87 -5.85
C PHE A 177 -11.94 -7.23 -7.02
N ASP A 178 -11.33 -6.23 -7.63
CA ASP A 178 -10.37 -6.40 -8.72
C ASP A 178 -9.01 -6.88 -8.21
N LEU A 179 -8.95 -8.18 -7.90
CA LEU A 179 -7.74 -8.82 -7.38
C LEU A 179 -6.61 -8.78 -8.41
N ALA A 180 -6.90 -8.98 -9.70
CA ALA A 180 -5.87 -9.05 -10.72
C ALA A 180 -5.09 -7.73 -10.82
N THR A 181 -5.77 -6.59 -10.81
CA THR A 181 -5.08 -5.29 -10.77
C THR A 181 -4.23 -5.13 -9.51
N GLN A 182 -4.75 -5.46 -8.33
CA GLN A 182 -4.00 -5.35 -7.08
C GLN A 182 -2.72 -6.22 -7.07
N LEU A 183 -2.76 -7.42 -7.66
CA LEU A 183 -1.58 -8.29 -7.78
C LEU A 183 -0.56 -7.74 -8.77
N VAL A 184 -1.00 -7.03 -9.83
CA VAL A 184 -0.08 -6.31 -10.72
C VAL A 184 0.55 -5.11 -10.01
N ASP A 185 -0.20 -4.37 -9.19
CA ASP A 185 0.35 -3.24 -8.42
C ASP A 185 1.46 -3.69 -7.46
N LEU A 186 1.32 -4.86 -6.84
CA LEU A 186 2.39 -5.49 -6.08
C LEU A 186 3.62 -5.83 -6.94
N ALA A 187 3.43 -6.30 -8.18
CA ALA A 187 4.54 -6.50 -9.11
C ALA A 187 5.17 -5.17 -9.56
N CYS A 188 4.37 -4.11 -9.72
CA CYS A 188 4.85 -2.76 -9.97
C CYS A 188 5.79 -2.28 -8.86
N ALA A 189 5.45 -2.51 -7.58
CA ALA A 189 6.33 -2.19 -6.46
C ALA A 189 7.69 -2.91 -6.59
N ILE A 190 7.69 -4.22 -6.87
CA ILE A 190 8.93 -5.01 -7.05
C ILE A 190 9.83 -4.43 -8.15
N ALA A 191 9.26 -3.83 -9.20
CA ALA A 191 10.03 -3.31 -10.33
C ALA A 191 11.03 -2.21 -9.93
N LEU A 192 10.84 -1.57 -8.77
CA LEU A 192 11.77 -0.58 -8.22
C LEU A 192 13.10 -1.19 -7.73
N VAL A 193 13.15 -2.50 -7.46
CA VAL A 193 14.34 -3.17 -6.89
C VAL A 193 14.74 -4.47 -7.61
N ASP A 194 13.82 -5.13 -8.31
CA ASP A 194 14.05 -6.39 -9.04
C ASP A 194 13.12 -6.47 -10.27
N ALA A 195 13.46 -5.72 -11.32
CA ALA A 195 12.68 -5.67 -12.55
C ALA A 195 12.44 -7.05 -13.21
N PRO A 196 13.43 -7.97 -13.31
CA PRO A 196 13.19 -9.30 -13.85
C PRO A 196 12.12 -10.09 -13.08
N ARG A 197 12.14 -10.04 -11.74
CA ARG A 197 11.11 -10.69 -10.91
C ARG A 197 9.75 -10.04 -11.07
N ALA A 198 9.68 -8.71 -11.07
CA ALA A 198 8.45 -7.97 -11.31
C ALA A 198 7.78 -8.37 -12.63
N ILE A 199 8.55 -8.41 -13.72
CA ILE A 199 8.06 -8.79 -15.05
C ILE A 199 7.54 -10.22 -15.03
N ALA A 200 8.27 -11.17 -14.44
CA ALA A 200 7.84 -12.56 -14.37
C ALA A 200 6.51 -12.72 -13.60
N LEU A 201 6.30 -11.92 -12.56
CA LEU A 201 5.04 -11.92 -11.79
C LEU A 201 3.90 -11.25 -12.56
N ALA A 202 4.13 -10.08 -13.16
CA ALA A 202 3.15 -9.40 -13.99
C ALA A 202 2.69 -10.27 -15.16
N GLU A 203 3.62 -10.97 -15.84
CA GLU A 203 3.31 -11.91 -16.92
C GLU A 203 2.41 -13.06 -16.44
N ARG A 204 2.57 -13.54 -15.20
CA ARG A 204 1.70 -14.58 -14.62
C ARG A 204 0.30 -14.05 -14.32
N VAL A 205 0.18 -12.83 -13.81
CA VAL A 205 -1.13 -12.21 -13.54
C VAL A 205 -1.87 -11.95 -14.85
N ILE A 206 -1.22 -11.33 -15.85
CA ILE A 206 -1.80 -11.08 -17.18
C ILE A 206 -2.26 -12.39 -17.84
N ALA A 207 -1.49 -13.47 -17.69
CA ALA A 207 -1.87 -14.76 -18.26
C ALA A 207 -3.11 -15.38 -17.57
N ALA A 208 -3.33 -15.06 -16.28
CA ALA A 208 -4.49 -15.53 -15.53
C ALA A 208 -5.73 -14.68 -15.79
N ASP A 209 -5.56 -13.36 -15.92
CA ASP A 209 -6.64 -12.41 -16.15
C ASP A 209 -6.13 -11.21 -16.99
N PRO A 210 -6.30 -11.23 -18.33
CA PRO A 210 -5.82 -10.18 -19.23
C PRO A 210 -6.82 -9.01 -19.34
N ASP A 211 -7.51 -8.66 -18.26
CA ASP A 211 -8.43 -7.52 -18.24
C ASP A 211 -7.73 -6.20 -18.63
N HIS A 212 -8.48 -5.26 -19.24
CA HIS A 212 -7.95 -3.96 -19.66
C HIS A 212 -7.22 -3.23 -18.54
N ARG A 213 -7.78 -3.22 -17.33
CA ARG A 213 -7.20 -2.49 -16.20
C ARG A 213 -5.90 -3.14 -15.73
N VAL A 214 -5.80 -4.47 -15.77
CA VAL A 214 -4.55 -5.20 -15.53
C VAL A 214 -3.47 -4.78 -16.52
N LEU A 215 -3.81 -4.67 -17.81
CA LEU A 215 -2.88 -4.24 -18.85
C LEU A 215 -2.43 -2.78 -18.66
N VAL A 216 -3.34 -1.88 -18.27
CA VAL A 216 -3.01 -0.47 -17.96
C VAL A 216 -1.97 -0.41 -16.84
N HIS A 217 -2.21 -1.10 -15.72
CA HIS A 217 -1.31 -1.07 -14.57
C HIS A 217 0.04 -1.73 -14.88
N ALA A 218 0.07 -2.78 -15.70
CA ALA A 218 1.31 -3.43 -16.14
C ALA A 218 2.23 -2.51 -16.95
N THR A 219 1.73 -1.39 -17.50
CA THR A 219 2.59 -0.39 -18.15
C THR A 219 3.55 0.29 -17.17
N THR A 220 3.21 0.35 -15.89
CA THR A 220 4.10 0.86 -14.83
C THR A 220 5.33 -0.04 -14.66
N VAL A 221 5.19 -1.36 -14.81
CA VAL A 221 6.35 -2.28 -14.80
C VAL A 221 7.26 -1.99 -15.99
N VAL A 222 6.70 -1.70 -17.18
CA VAL A 222 7.49 -1.30 -18.35
C VAL A 222 8.25 0.00 -18.12
N ALA A 223 7.61 0.98 -17.46
CA ALA A 223 8.23 2.27 -17.16
C ALA A 223 9.39 2.16 -16.14
N ARG A 224 9.34 1.18 -15.24
CA ARG A 224 10.32 0.98 -14.16
C ARG A 224 11.43 -0.02 -14.50
N ALA A 225 11.18 -0.92 -15.46
CA ALA A 225 12.15 -1.94 -15.86
C ALA A 225 13.14 -1.44 -16.92
N GLU A 226 14.22 -2.21 -17.11
CA GLU A 226 15.24 -1.98 -18.13
C GLU A 226 15.52 -3.26 -18.94
N GLY A 227 16.29 -3.14 -20.02
CA GLY A 227 16.86 -4.30 -20.72
C GLY A 227 15.92 -5.05 -21.68
N GLU A 228 16.23 -6.33 -21.89
CA GLU A 228 15.49 -7.21 -22.82
C GLU A 228 14.12 -7.61 -22.27
N GLU A 229 14.03 -7.77 -20.95
CA GLU A 229 12.81 -8.12 -20.25
C GLU A 229 11.77 -7.00 -20.39
N ARG A 230 12.16 -5.72 -20.26
CA ARG A 230 11.29 -4.57 -20.54
C ARG A 230 10.71 -4.65 -21.94
N ARG A 231 11.57 -4.86 -22.94
CA ARG A 231 11.17 -4.96 -24.36
C ARG A 231 10.20 -6.14 -24.59
N ARG A 232 10.43 -7.27 -23.93
CA ARG A 232 9.54 -8.44 -24.01
C ARG A 232 8.15 -8.12 -23.45
N LEU A 233 8.08 -7.55 -22.25
CA LEU A 233 6.79 -7.20 -21.63
C LEU A 233 6.05 -6.15 -22.47
N ALA A 234 6.74 -5.08 -22.91
CA ALA A 234 6.18 -4.07 -23.79
C ALA A 234 5.61 -4.68 -25.08
N GLY A 235 6.34 -5.59 -25.73
CA GLY A 235 5.87 -6.31 -26.92
C GLY A 235 4.59 -7.12 -26.67
N ARG A 236 4.45 -7.76 -25.51
CA ARG A 236 3.23 -8.48 -25.14
C ARG A 236 2.05 -7.54 -24.90
N LEU A 237 2.26 -6.44 -24.18
CA LEU A 237 1.22 -5.43 -23.95
C LEU A 237 0.75 -4.79 -25.27
N LEU A 238 1.66 -4.51 -26.21
CA LEU A 238 1.31 -4.00 -27.53
C LEU A 238 0.50 -4.99 -28.37
N ALA A 239 0.79 -6.29 -28.26
CA ALA A 239 0.10 -7.33 -29.01
C ALA A 239 -1.30 -7.65 -28.45
N GLY A 240 -1.47 -7.57 -27.12
CA GLY A 240 -2.73 -7.88 -26.44
C GLY A 240 -3.62 -6.66 -26.16
N GLY A 241 -3.06 -5.46 -26.16
CA GLY A 241 -3.74 -4.23 -25.77
C GLY A 241 -4.41 -3.46 -26.92
N ASP A 242 -5.34 -2.58 -26.53
CA ASP A 242 -6.00 -1.65 -27.42
C ASP A 242 -5.14 -0.40 -27.70
N GLU A 243 -5.73 0.62 -28.33
CA GLU A 243 -5.00 1.85 -28.66
C GLU A 243 -4.55 2.65 -27.42
N GLU A 244 -5.31 2.59 -26.33
CA GLU A 244 -4.92 3.23 -25.07
C GLU A 244 -3.69 2.54 -24.48
N ILE A 245 -3.68 1.21 -24.41
CA ILE A 245 -2.53 0.44 -23.95
C ILE A 245 -1.30 0.73 -24.81
N ARG A 246 -1.45 0.78 -26.14
CA ARG A 246 -0.33 1.10 -27.04
C ARG A 246 0.24 2.47 -26.78
N ARG A 247 -0.61 3.47 -26.57
CA ARG A 247 -0.19 4.84 -26.21
C ARG A 247 0.58 4.85 -24.89
N LEU A 248 0.04 4.21 -23.85
CA LEU A 248 0.66 4.14 -22.54
C LEU A 248 2.02 3.42 -22.56
N VAL A 249 2.12 2.30 -23.29
CA VAL A 249 3.41 1.60 -23.47
C VAL A 249 4.42 2.49 -24.19
N ALA A 250 4.02 3.22 -25.23
CA ALA A 250 4.91 4.13 -25.95
C ALA A 250 5.36 5.33 -25.07
N GLU A 251 4.51 5.81 -24.16
CA GLU A 251 4.88 6.81 -23.16
C GLU A 251 5.87 6.24 -22.13
N ALA A 252 5.60 5.05 -21.60
CA ALA A 252 6.48 4.36 -20.64
C ALA A 252 7.89 4.12 -21.19
N VAL A 253 8.00 3.63 -22.44
CA VAL A 253 9.31 3.39 -23.09
C VAL A 253 10.07 4.70 -23.28
N ARG A 254 9.41 5.77 -23.75
CA ARG A 254 10.06 7.08 -23.93
C ARG A 254 10.53 7.67 -22.60
N ALA A 255 9.75 7.54 -21.54
CA ALA A 255 10.13 8.03 -20.22
C ALA A 255 11.39 7.33 -19.69
N ALA A 256 11.47 6.01 -19.84
CA ALA A 256 12.63 5.22 -19.42
C ALA A 256 13.90 5.60 -20.20
N ASP A 257 13.81 5.74 -21.53
CA ASP A 257 14.95 6.13 -22.38
C ASP A 257 15.51 7.52 -22.00
N HIS A 258 14.68 8.43 -21.48
CA HIS A 258 15.13 9.74 -21.01
C HIS A 258 15.83 9.71 -19.64
N SER A 259 15.49 8.74 -18.78
CA SER A 259 16.16 8.56 -17.49
C SER A 259 17.58 8.03 -17.67
N GLU A 260 17.77 7.06 -18.57
CA GLU A 260 19.09 6.46 -18.87
C GLU A 260 20.11 7.51 -19.37
N VAL A 261 19.67 8.50 -20.15
CA VAL A 261 20.55 9.58 -20.66
C VAL A 261 21.06 10.49 -19.53
N ARG A 262 20.24 10.78 -18.51
CA ARG A 262 20.59 11.71 -17.42
C ARG A 262 21.59 11.11 -16.44
N GLU A 263 21.52 9.80 -16.20
CA GLU A 263 22.48 9.11 -15.33
C GLU A 263 23.86 8.98 -15.99
N GLY A 264 23.92 8.84 -17.31
CA GLY A 264 25.17 8.84 -18.07
C GLY A 264 25.95 10.17 -18.06
N GLU A 265 25.25 11.30 -17.92
CA GLU A 265 25.88 12.64 -17.92
C GLU A 265 26.46 13.07 -16.55
N THR A 266 26.02 12.44 -15.46
CA THR A 266 26.45 12.81 -14.09
C THR A 266 27.61 11.96 -13.54
N GLY A 267 27.97 10.85 -14.21
CA GLY A 267 29.04 9.93 -13.80
C GLY A 267 30.46 10.29 -14.22
N THR A 268 30.73 11.50 -14.71
CA THR A 268 32.07 11.93 -15.17
C THR A 268 32.60 13.10 -14.34
N VAL A 269 33.01 12.84 -13.08
CA VAL A 269 33.85 13.76 -12.27
C VAL A 269 34.86 12.95 -11.47
#